data_AF-A0A135L9E8-F1
#
_entry.id   AF-A0A135L9E8-F1
#
_cell.length_a   1.000
_cell.length_b   1.000
_cell.length_c   1.000
_cell.angle_alpha   90.00
_cell.angle_beta   90.00
_cell.angle_gamma   90.00
#
_symmetry.space_group_name_H-M   'P 1'
#
loop_
_entity.id
_entity.type
_entity.pdbx_description
1 polymer ?
#
loop_
_entity_poly.entity_id
_entity_poly.type
_entity_poly.pdbx_seq_one_letter_code
_entity_poly.pdbx_strand_id
1 'polypeptide(L)'
;MLTLPSSRPLLRRGIYISIPLFILFLFGLSHFVHQPQYAFPRDVSSQQKSPYYSKGGPRHYSWENRPFFPPLINADGNLTASDLCANFSTHLLDRIQVILKTGAGEPEKNKAHLATVTSCITNLIVVSDHDEIIGQHHFIDVLDDLPPEYASDNPDFATYHAQKQAHSQGESVGYSQEGWRLDRFKFLPMVEKAYEMRPHAEWYVFIEADVYYFWDTLFRILDQLDPSMMHYIGSPVPGAHGRSFAYGGAGFVLSTGVMKRLVGDSSDSRLSVKYMDWAKKDCCGDAVLGYAILDKTGVKVEGLYPTFAGDDLASLKNVPGTDNGTVGMGAN
;
A
#
# COMPACT_ATOMS: atom_id res chain seq x y z
N MET A 1 8.46 -67.52 50.73
CA MET A 1 7.65 -66.32 51.02
C MET A 1 8.49 -65.12 50.60
N LEU A 2 8.52 -64.90 49.29
CA LEU A 2 7.81 -63.84 48.55
C LEU A 2 8.72 -62.62 48.32
N THR A 3 9.53 -62.80 47.28
CA THR A 3 10.19 -61.79 46.46
C THR A 3 9.17 -60.98 45.66
N LEU A 4 9.37 -59.66 45.58
CA LEU A 4 8.72 -58.79 44.59
C LEU A 4 9.15 -59.19 43.17
N PRO A 5 8.28 -58.98 42.16
CA PRO A 5 8.51 -57.83 41.30
C PRO A 5 7.25 -57.13 40.73
N SER A 6 7.45 -55.83 40.46
CA SER A 6 7.02 -55.09 39.26
C SER A 6 5.52 -54.98 38.96
N SER A 7 4.90 -53.90 39.43
CA SER A 7 3.62 -53.37 38.94
C SER A 7 3.80 -52.35 37.80
N ARG A 8 3.01 -52.57 36.75
CA ARG A 8 2.90 -51.81 35.49
C ARG A 8 2.32 -50.40 35.70
N PRO A 9 2.64 -49.41 34.84
CA PRO A 9 1.77 -48.27 34.62
C PRO A 9 0.93 -48.41 33.33
N LEU A 10 -0.25 -47.80 33.41
CA LEU A 10 -1.41 -47.90 32.52
C LEU A 10 -1.20 -47.25 31.14
N LEU A 11 -1.89 -47.84 30.15
CA LEU A 11 -1.92 -47.46 28.74
C LEU A 11 -2.63 -46.11 28.48
N ARG A 12 -1.99 -45.29 27.64
CA ARG A 12 -2.50 -44.53 26.48
C ARG A 12 -3.94 -43.96 26.53
N ARG A 13 -4.02 -42.62 26.53
CA ARG A 13 -4.86 -41.85 25.60
C ARG A 13 -3.98 -40.86 24.85
N GLY A 14 -3.50 -41.28 23.69
CA GLY A 14 -2.76 -40.43 22.77
C GLY A 14 -3.71 -39.50 22.04
N ILE A 15 -3.40 -38.21 22.07
CA ILE A 15 -4.03 -37.16 21.28
C ILE A 15 -3.56 -37.34 19.83
N TYR A 16 -4.43 -37.86 18.96
CA TYR A 16 -4.24 -37.97 17.52
C TYR A 16 -5.23 -37.05 16.80
N ILE A 17 -4.96 -35.75 16.81
CA ILE A 17 -5.52 -34.70 15.94
C ILE A 17 -4.41 -33.63 15.97
N SER A 18 -3.69 -33.21 14.92
CA SER A 18 -4.02 -33.11 13.50
C SER A 18 -2.72 -32.88 12.69
N ILE A 19 -2.00 -33.95 12.34
CA ILE A 19 -1.00 -33.92 11.26
C ILE A 19 -1.59 -33.50 9.88
N PRO A 20 -2.91 -33.68 9.57
CA PRO A 20 -3.45 -33.18 8.31
C PRO A 20 -3.45 -31.65 8.19
N LEU A 21 -3.52 -30.90 9.30
CA LEU A 21 -3.53 -29.43 9.24
C LEU A 21 -2.14 -28.85 8.92
N PHE A 22 -1.07 -29.47 9.40
CA PHE A 22 0.29 -29.03 9.09
C PHE A 22 0.69 -29.37 7.64
N ILE A 23 0.17 -30.50 7.13
CA ILE A 23 0.35 -30.89 5.72
C ILE A 23 -0.48 -29.96 4.81
N LEU A 24 -1.72 -29.58 5.18
CA LEU A 24 -2.49 -28.58 4.43
C LEU A 24 -1.84 -27.18 4.43
N PHE A 25 -1.16 -26.78 5.52
CA PHE A 25 -0.40 -25.53 5.56
C PHE A 25 0.85 -25.57 4.66
N LEU A 26 1.54 -26.72 4.59
CA LEU A 26 2.68 -26.93 3.69
C LEU A 26 2.26 -27.10 2.21
N PHE A 27 1.08 -27.65 1.93
CA PHE A 27 0.52 -27.69 0.57
C PHE A 27 -0.09 -26.35 0.14
N GLY A 28 -0.56 -25.52 1.07
CA GLY A 28 -0.93 -24.13 0.81
C GLY A 28 0.27 -23.26 0.41
N LEU A 29 1.44 -23.52 1.00
CA LEU A 29 2.71 -22.89 0.60
C LEU A 29 3.31 -23.49 -0.67
N SER A 30 3.11 -24.78 -0.96
CA SER A 30 3.66 -25.40 -2.18
C SER A 30 2.88 -25.05 -3.45
N HIS A 31 1.59 -24.72 -3.35
CA HIS A 31 0.83 -24.12 -4.45
C HIS A 31 1.28 -22.69 -4.81
N PHE A 32 2.04 -22.03 -3.93
CA PHE A 32 2.63 -20.70 -4.19
C PHE A 32 3.96 -20.75 -4.99
N VAL A 33 4.51 -21.95 -5.28
CA VAL A 33 5.87 -22.07 -5.86
C VAL A 33 5.89 -22.15 -7.38
N HIS A 34 4.74 -22.20 -8.06
CA HIS A 34 4.70 -22.06 -9.52
C HIS A 34 4.43 -20.61 -9.93
N GLN A 35 5.39 -19.74 -9.66
CA GLN A 35 5.34 -18.36 -10.15
C GLN A 35 5.83 -18.28 -11.60
N PRO A 36 5.04 -17.70 -12.53
CA PRO A 36 5.40 -17.61 -13.93
C PRO A 36 6.67 -16.77 -14.12
N GLN A 37 7.58 -17.27 -14.97
CA GLN A 37 8.76 -16.54 -15.40
C GLN A 37 8.35 -15.38 -16.30
N TYR A 38 8.39 -14.16 -15.77
CA TYR A 38 8.22 -12.95 -16.55
C TYR A 38 9.53 -12.66 -17.31
N ALA A 39 9.51 -12.69 -18.64
CA ALA A 39 10.65 -12.38 -19.48
C ALA A 39 10.76 -10.85 -19.65
N PHE A 40 11.90 -10.27 -19.25
CA PHE A 40 12.14 -8.82 -19.31
C PHE A 40 13.28 -8.47 -20.27
N PRO A 41 13.17 -7.37 -21.04
CA PRO A 41 14.29 -6.80 -21.78
C PRO A 41 15.43 -6.43 -20.82
N ARG A 42 16.66 -6.86 -21.12
CA ARG A 42 17.86 -6.63 -20.28
C ARG A 42 18.36 -5.18 -20.28
N ASP A 43 17.70 -4.26 -20.96
CA ASP A 43 18.30 -2.98 -21.36
C ASP A 43 17.44 -1.75 -21.07
N VAL A 44 16.95 -1.62 -19.83
CA VAL A 44 16.42 -0.35 -19.31
C VAL A 44 17.38 0.19 -18.26
N SER A 45 18.56 0.60 -18.73
CA SER A 45 19.54 1.33 -17.94
C SER A 45 19.19 2.83 -17.92
N SER A 46 18.29 3.25 -17.04
CA SER A 46 18.30 4.64 -16.56
C SER A 46 18.86 4.66 -15.13
N GLN A 47 20.18 4.85 -15.06
CA GLN A 47 21.00 4.70 -13.86
C GLN A 47 21.02 5.94 -12.97
N GLN A 48 20.02 6.83 -13.02
CA GLN A 48 19.98 7.90 -12.04
C GLN A 48 19.34 7.39 -10.75
N LYS A 49 20.14 6.64 -9.98
CA LYS A 49 19.81 6.31 -8.60
C LYS A 49 19.60 7.62 -7.84
N SER A 50 18.50 7.72 -7.12
CA SER A 50 18.29 8.80 -6.14
C SER A 50 19.54 8.94 -5.27
N PRO A 51 20.16 10.14 -5.19
CA PRO A 51 21.39 10.34 -4.44
C PRO A 51 21.19 10.13 -2.93
N TYR A 52 19.94 10.05 -2.48
CA TYR A 52 19.55 10.01 -1.08
C TYR A 52 19.45 8.59 -0.48
N TYR A 53 19.50 7.53 -1.30
CA TYR A 53 19.37 6.14 -0.82
C TYR A 53 20.42 5.22 -1.42
N SER A 54 21.68 5.43 -1.01
CA SER A 54 22.79 4.54 -1.38
C SER A 54 23.22 3.67 -0.19
N LYS A 55 23.53 2.40 -0.47
CA LYS A 55 24.06 1.47 0.54
C LYS A 55 25.39 2.02 1.06
N GLY A 56 25.44 2.40 2.34
CA GLY A 56 26.61 3.01 2.98
C GLY A 56 26.54 4.53 3.15
N GLY A 57 25.47 5.18 2.69
CA GLY A 57 25.21 6.60 2.94
C GLY A 57 24.71 6.89 4.38
N PRO A 58 24.53 8.18 4.73
CA PRO A 58 23.98 8.58 6.01
C PRO A 58 22.61 7.93 6.27
N ARG A 59 22.34 7.52 7.52
CA ARG A 59 21.03 6.95 7.92
C ARG A 59 19.98 8.02 8.30
N HIS A 60 20.31 9.29 8.14
CA HIS A 60 19.45 10.42 8.45
C HIS A 60 19.69 11.54 7.43
N TYR A 61 18.66 12.34 7.19
CA TYR A 61 18.81 13.55 6.39
C TYR A 61 19.46 14.66 7.20
N SER A 62 20.35 15.42 6.58
CA SER A 62 20.94 16.63 7.14
C SER A 62 20.20 17.90 6.67
N TRP A 63 18.95 17.74 6.20
CA TRP A 63 18.15 18.85 5.69
C TRP A 63 17.68 19.73 6.83
N GLU A 64 17.91 21.03 6.72
CA GLU A 64 17.23 22.01 7.56
C GLU A 64 15.84 22.26 6.97
N ASN A 65 14.79 21.79 7.67
CA ASN A 65 13.41 22.05 7.28
C ASN A 65 12.59 22.51 8.49
N ARG A 66 11.55 23.29 8.22
CA ARG A 66 10.61 23.78 9.23
C ARG A 66 9.29 23.02 9.10
N PRO A 67 8.57 22.75 10.20
CA PRO A 67 7.21 22.24 10.12
C PRO A 67 6.34 23.12 9.23
N PHE A 68 5.63 22.52 8.28
CA PHE A 68 4.60 23.20 7.49
C PHE A 68 3.28 23.32 8.28
N PHE A 69 3.17 22.58 9.39
CA PHE A 69 1.96 22.43 10.18
C PHE A 69 2.24 22.98 11.58
N PRO A 70 2.13 24.31 11.79
CA PRO A 70 2.31 24.87 13.12
C PRO A 70 1.25 24.31 14.09
N PRO A 71 1.55 24.19 15.40
CA PRO A 71 0.57 23.78 16.39
C PRO A 71 -0.67 24.69 16.39
N LEU A 72 -1.85 24.13 16.65
CA LEU A 72 -3.07 24.92 16.82
C LEU A 72 -2.93 25.87 18.01
N ILE A 73 -3.25 27.14 17.80
CA ILE A 73 -3.27 28.15 18.85
C ILE A 73 -4.62 28.00 19.59
N ASN A 74 -4.56 27.66 20.88
CA ASN A 74 -5.72 27.35 21.76
C ASN A 74 -6.42 26.01 21.47
N ALA A 75 -5.68 24.90 21.61
CA ALA A 75 -6.22 23.55 21.45
C ALA A 75 -7.15 23.08 22.59
N ASP A 76 -7.38 23.90 23.63
CA ASP A 76 -8.03 23.51 24.88
C ASP A 76 -9.58 23.57 24.84
N GLY A 77 -10.18 23.68 23.65
CA GLY A 77 -11.62 23.85 23.44
C GLY A 77 -12.30 22.71 22.66
N ASN A 78 -13.62 22.80 22.51
CA ASN A 78 -14.36 21.91 21.61
C ASN A 78 -14.14 22.37 20.16
N LEU A 79 -13.09 21.84 19.52
CA LEU A 79 -12.66 22.24 18.18
C LEU A 79 -13.61 21.68 17.11
N THR A 80 -13.94 22.50 16.12
CA THR A 80 -14.63 22.03 14.91
C THR A 80 -13.64 21.36 13.95
N ALA A 81 -14.15 20.63 12.95
CA ALA A 81 -13.30 20.07 11.89
C ALA A 81 -12.50 21.15 11.14
N SER A 82 -13.10 22.33 10.94
CA SER A 82 -12.41 23.47 10.32
C SER A 82 -11.25 23.98 11.18
N ASP A 83 -11.42 24.00 12.51
CA ASP A 83 -10.37 24.42 13.44
C ASP A 83 -9.20 23.43 13.42
N LEU A 84 -9.49 22.12 13.37
CA LEU A 84 -8.47 21.08 13.27
C LEU A 84 -7.65 21.16 11.99
N CYS A 85 -8.26 21.60 10.89
CA CYS A 85 -7.60 21.77 9.60
C CYS A 85 -7.00 23.18 9.38
N ALA A 86 -7.16 24.13 10.31
CA ALA A 86 -6.77 25.52 10.10
C ALA A 86 -5.29 25.71 9.76
N ASN A 87 -4.41 24.86 10.32
CA ASN A 87 -2.97 24.90 10.08
C ASN A 87 -2.49 23.86 9.06
N PHE A 88 -3.41 23.13 8.41
CA PHE A 88 -3.05 22.23 7.32
C PHE A 88 -2.58 23.06 6.12
N SER A 89 -1.38 22.79 5.61
CA SER A 89 -0.80 23.52 4.47
C SER A 89 -1.45 23.12 3.14
N THR A 90 -2.71 23.53 2.92
CA THR A 90 -3.51 23.19 1.74
C THR A 90 -2.88 23.62 0.42
N HIS A 91 -2.09 24.71 0.40
CA HIS A 91 -1.36 25.15 -0.80
C HIS A 91 -0.37 24.10 -1.34
N LEU A 92 0.13 23.17 -0.50
CA LEU A 92 0.99 22.09 -0.95
C LEU A 92 0.22 21.05 -1.80
N LEU A 93 -1.11 20.99 -1.67
CA LEU A 93 -1.99 20.13 -2.47
C LEU A 93 -2.12 20.60 -3.94
N ASP A 94 -1.60 21.77 -4.29
CA ASP A 94 -1.48 22.18 -5.70
C ASP A 94 -0.41 21.33 -6.42
N ARG A 95 0.64 20.94 -5.69
CA ARG A 95 1.76 20.11 -6.19
C ARG A 95 1.59 18.63 -5.85
N ILE A 96 0.90 18.31 -4.76
CA ILE A 96 0.72 16.95 -4.23
C ILE A 96 -0.71 16.47 -4.47
N GLN A 97 -0.85 15.41 -5.25
CA GLN A 97 -2.11 14.68 -5.38
C GLN A 97 -2.15 13.51 -4.40
N VAL A 98 -3.22 13.43 -3.60
CA VAL A 98 -3.45 12.32 -2.67
C VAL A 98 -4.56 11.41 -3.22
N ILE A 99 -4.31 10.11 -3.23
CA ILE A 99 -5.19 9.08 -3.76
C ILE A 99 -5.49 8.07 -2.66
N LEU A 100 -6.75 7.97 -2.25
CA LEU A 100 -7.24 6.96 -1.33
C LEU A 100 -7.80 5.78 -2.12
N LYS A 101 -7.16 4.61 -2.00
CA LYS A 101 -7.71 3.33 -2.45
C LYS A 101 -8.55 2.72 -1.34
N THR A 102 -9.76 2.30 -1.69
CA THR A 102 -10.66 1.57 -0.79
C THR A 102 -11.53 0.60 -1.57
N GLY A 103 -12.47 -0.09 -0.93
CA GLY A 103 -13.49 -0.92 -1.57
C GLY A 103 -14.86 -0.84 -0.92
N ALA A 104 -15.86 -1.37 -1.62
CA ALA A 104 -17.26 -1.44 -1.22
C ALA A 104 -17.48 -2.18 0.12
N GLY A 105 -16.60 -3.12 0.45
CA GLY A 105 -16.66 -3.91 1.68
C GLY A 105 -16.11 -3.22 2.93
N GLU A 106 -15.74 -1.94 2.86
CA GLU A 106 -15.01 -1.23 3.93
C GLU A 106 -15.70 0.05 4.45
N PRO A 107 -17.03 0.10 4.66
CA PRO A 107 -17.76 1.33 4.96
C PRO A 107 -17.28 2.04 6.24
N GLU A 108 -16.93 1.28 7.28
CA GLU A 108 -16.44 1.87 8.54
C GLU A 108 -15.03 2.45 8.39
N LYS A 109 -14.15 1.82 7.59
CA LYS A 109 -12.83 2.37 7.28
C LYS A 109 -12.96 3.64 6.46
N ASN A 110 -13.85 3.64 5.46
CA ASN A 110 -14.14 4.82 4.63
C ASN A 110 -14.57 6.02 5.48
N LYS A 111 -15.53 5.79 6.36
CA LYS A 111 -16.02 6.82 7.29
C LYS A 111 -14.91 7.32 8.21
N ALA A 112 -14.14 6.42 8.82
CA ALA A 112 -13.06 6.79 9.72
C ALA A 112 -11.97 7.60 9.01
N HIS A 113 -11.58 7.17 7.81
CA HIS A 113 -10.51 7.80 7.05
C HIS A 113 -10.89 9.21 6.58
N LEU A 114 -12.09 9.38 6.02
CA LEU A 114 -12.62 10.69 5.62
C LEU A 114 -12.78 11.65 6.80
N ALA A 115 -13.16 11.14 7.97
CA ALA A 115 -13.31 11.95 9.18
C ALA A 115 -11.98 12.30 9.87
N THR A 116 -10.88 11.60 9.54
CA THR A 116 -9.60 11.74 10.24
C THR A 116 -8.44 12.00 9.27
N VAL A 117 -7.80 10.95 8.76
CA VAL A 117 -6.55 10.99 7.99
C VAL A 117 -6.63 11.91 6.78
N THR A 118 -7.74 11.88 6.04
CA THR A 118 -7.91 12.70 4.82
C THR A 118 -8.84 13.90 5.00
N SER A 119 -9.28 14.20 6.22
CA SER A 119 -10.26 15.26 6.50
C SER A 119 -9.85 16.64 5.97
N CYS A 120 -8.56 16.96 6.02
CA CYS A 120 -8.02 18.25 5.56
C CYS A 120 -7.53 18.23 4.09
N ILE A 121 -7.63 17.10 3.39
CA ILE A 121 -7.18 16.95 2.01
C ILE A 121 -8.27 17.44 1.06
N THR A 122 -8.11 18.65 0.55
CA THR A 122 -9.14 19.32 -0.28
C THR A 122 -9.19 18.82 -1.73
N ASN A 123 -8.16 18.11 -2.20
CA ASN A 123 -8.04 17.61 -3.57
C ASN A 123 -8.07 16.06 -3.64
N LEU A 124 -8.64 15.39 -2.63
CA LEU A 124 -8.62 13.93 -2.51
C LEU A 124 -9.29 13.24 -3.71
N ILE A 125 -8.58 12.31 -4.35
CA ILE A 125 -9.17 11.35 -5.28
C ILE A 125 -9.43 10.07 -4.50
N VAL A 126 -10.67 9.55 -4.56
CA VAL A 126 -11.02 8.26 -3.95
C VAL A 126 -11.28 7.27 -5.06
N VAL A 127 -10.52 6.17 -5.08
CA VAL A 127 -10.71 5.06 -6.02
C VAL A 127 -11.23 3.83 -5.29
N SER A 128 -12.17 3.14 -5.91
CA SER A 128 -12.91 2.03 -5.35
C SER A 128 -13.16 0.94 -6.40
N ASP A 129 -13.82 -0.14 -5.98
CA ASP A 129 -14.44 -1.16 -6.83
C ASP A 129 -15.97 -0.95 -6.94
N HIS A 130 -16.45 0.21 -6.52
CA HIS A 130 -17.84 0.62 -6.65
C HIS A 130 -17.95 2.14 -6.82
N ASP A 131 -18.85 2.56 -7.72
CA ASP A 131 -19.11 3.97 -7.99
C ASP A 131 -20.18 4.49 -7.03
N GLU A 132 -19.82 5.43 -6.17
CA GLU A 132 -20.75 6.01 -5.20
C GLU A 132 -20.34 7.41 -4.76
N ILE A 133 -21.28 8.16 -4.18
CA ILE A 133 -21.01 9.47 -3.57
C ILE A 133 -21.22 9.36 -2.07
N ILE A 134 -20.16 9.57 -1.30
CA ILE A 134 -20.20 9.62 0.17
C ILE A 134 -19.85 11.04 0.63
N GLY A 135 -20.85 11.75 1.14
CA GLY A 135 -20.71 13.16 1.51
C GLY A 135 -20.36 14.01 0.30
N GLN A 136 -19.16 14.59 0.29
CA GLN A 136 -18.64 15.42 -0.80
C GLN A 136 -17.65 14.69 -1.72
N HIS A 137 -17.42 13.39 -1.49
CA HIS A 137 -16.42 12.61 -2.21
C HIS A 137 -17.08 11.64 -3.17
N HIS A 138 -16.61 11.63 -4.42
CA HIS A 138 -16.94 10.61 -5.41
C HIS A 138 -15.92 9.48 -5.33
N PHE A 139 -16.41 8.27 -5.05
CA PHE A 139 -15.65 7.04 -5.05
C PHE A 139 -15.71 6.49 -6.46
N ILE A 140 -14.57 6.48 -7.15
CA ILE A 140 -14.49 6.16 -8.57
C ILE A 140 -14.27 4.65 -8.72
N ASP A 141 -15.19 3.96 -9.39
CA ASP A 141 -15.00 2.55 -9.76
C ASP A 141 -13.94 2.42 -10.85
N VAL A 142 -12.71 2.09 -10.46
CA VAL A 142 -11.60 1.92 -11.41
C VAL A 142 -11.60 0.54 -12.08
N LEU A 143 -12.47 -0.37 -11.65
CA LEU A 143 -12.63 -1.69 -12.29
C LEU A 143 -13.59 -1.65 -13.47
N ASP A 144 -14.50 -0.68 -13.52
CA ASP A 144 -15.48 -0.53 -14.62
C ASP A 144 -14.81 -0.23 -15.96
N ASP A 145 -13.67 0.46 -15.93
CA ASP A 145 -12.87 0.83 -17.10
C ASP A 145 -11.93 -0.31 -17.56
N LEU A 146 -11.95 -1.49 -16.93
CA LEU A 146 -11.07 -2.61 -17.30
C LEU A 146 -11.60 -3.38 -18.52
N PRO A 147 -10.70 -3.88 -19.39
CA PRO A 147 -11.10 -4.76 -20.49
C PRO A 147 -11.91 -5.99 -20.01
N PRO A 148 -12.97 -6.41 -20.71
CA PRO A 148 -13.78 -7.58 -20.34
C PRO A 148 -12.98 -8.87 -20.15
N GLU A 149 -11.81 -8.98 -20.78
CA GLU A 149 -10.87 -10.09 -20.64
C GLU A 149 -10.36 -10.30 -19.21
N TYR A 150 -10.44 -9.28 -18.35
CA TYR A 150 -10.18 -9.41 -16.92
C TYR A 150 -11.17 -10.36 -16.23
N ALA A 151 -12.44 -10.32 -16.64
CA ALA A 151 -13.51 -11.18 -16.10
C ALA A 151 -13.54 -12.58 -16.76
N SER A 152 -12.95 -12.73 -17.95
CA SER A 152 -12.89 -14.01 -18.66
C SER A 152 -12.06 -15.04 -17.87
N ASP A 153 -12.71 -16.16 -17.53
CA ASP A 153 -12.16 -17.27 -16.75
C ASP A 153 -11.54 -16.83 -15.40
N ASN A 154 -12.08 -15.76 -14.82
CA ASN A 154 -11.59 -15.18 -13.58
C ASN A 154 -12.69 -15.14 -12.50
N PRO A 155 -12.69 -16.09 -11.54
CA PRO A 155 -13.73 -16.15 -10.52
C PRO A 155 -13.73 -14.94 -9.59
N ASP A 156 -12.64 -14.17 -9.51
CA ASP A 156 -12.58 -12.98 -8.64
C ASP A 156 -13.55 -11.88 -9.10
N PHE A 157 -13.85 -11.80 -10.40
CA PHE A 157 -14.83 -10.85 -10.93
C PHE A 157 -16.28 -11.26 -10.68
N ALA A 158 -16.54 -12.51 -10.26
CA ALA A 158 -17.87 -12.90 -9.81
C ALA A 158 -18.30 -12.07 -8.57
N THR A 159 -17.34 -11.79 -7.67
CA THR A 159 -17.58 -10.95 -6.50
C THR A 159 -17.87 -9.50 -6.89
N TYR A 160 -17.16 -8.94 -7.87
CA TYR A 160 -17.43 -7.60 -8.38
C TYR A 160 -18.89 -7.45 -8.86
N HIS A 161 -19.36 -8.40 -9.68
CA HIS A 161 -20.74 -8.40 -10.15
C HIS A 161 -21.76 -8.58 -9.03
N ALA A 162 -21.48 -9.48 -8.07
CA ALA A 162 -22.34 -9.71 -6.91
C ALA A 162 -22.46 -8.46 -6.02
N GLN A 163 -21.35 -7.74 -5.80
CA GLN A 163 -21.34 -6.49 -5.05
C GLN A 163 -22.14 -5.40 -5.76
N LYS A 164 -21.94 -5.21 -7.08
CA LYS A 164 -22.76 -4.27 -7.87
C LYS A 164 -24.25 -4.60 -7.80
N GLN A 165 -24.61 -5.89 -7.85
CA GLN A 165 -25.99 -6.33 -7.71
C GLN A 165 -26.56 -6.01 -6.32
N ALA A 166 -25.85 -6.35 -5.25
CA ALA A 166 -26.24 -6.05 -3.88
C ALA A 166 -26.51 -4.55 -3.68
N HIS A 167 -25.59 -3.70 -4.14
CA HIS A 167 -25.76 -2.24 -4.09
C HIS A 167 -26.98 -1.77 -4.89
N SER A 168 -27.23 -2.31 -6.09
CA SER A 168 -28.41 -1.96 -6.90
C SER A 168 -29.74 -2.32 -6.22
N GLN A 169 -29.69 -3.25 -5.25
CA GLN A 169 -30.83 -3.70 -4.44
C GLN A 169 -30.91 -2.98 -3.09
N GLY A 170 -29.98 -2.05 -2.79
CA GLY A 170 -29.90 -1.33 -1.52
C GLY A 170 -29.34 -2.17 -0.37
N GLU A 171 -28.67 -3.29 -0.68
CA GLU A 171 -28.01 -4.13 0.32
C GLU A 171 -26.61 -3.61 0.65
N SER A 172 -26.14 -3.89 1.88
CA SER A 172 -24.78 -3.55 2.28
C SER A 172 -23.79 -4.64 1.89
N VAL A 173 -22.62 -4.22 1.41
CA VAL A 173 -21.48 -5.10 1.16
C VAL A 173 -20.54 -5.04 2.37
N GLY A 174 -20.23 -6.20 2.93
CA GLY A 174 -19.24 -6.34 3.99
C GLY A 174 -17.89 -6.82 3.47
N TYR A 175 -16.88 -6.78 4.33
CA TYR A 175 -15.58 -7.39 4.06
C TYR A 175 -15.74 -8.88 3.70
N SER A 176 -15.02 -9.32 2.66
CA SER A 176 -14.90 -10.71 2.28
C SER A 176 -13.51 -11.02 1.74
N GLN A 177 -13.10 -12.30 1.81
CA GLN A 177 -11.82 -12.73 1.27
C GLN A 177 -11.77 -12.58 -0.25
N GLU A 178 -12.91 -12.76 -0.91
CA GLU A 178 -13.06 -12.58 -2.35
C GLU A 178 -13.00 -11.10 -2.74
N GLY A 179 -13.56 -10.20 -1.92
CA GLY A 179 -13.38 -8.76 -2.09
C GLY A 179 -11.93 -8.33 -1.95
N TRP A 180 -11.20 -8.89 -0.98
CA TRP A 180 -9.76 -8.68 -0.87
C TRP A 180 -8.98 -9.23 -2.08
N ARG A 181 -9.40 -10.36 -2.67
CA ARG A 181 -8.79 -10.87 -3.91
C ARG A 181 -9.09 -9.97 -5.12
N LEU A 182 -10.29 -9.40 -5.18
CA LEU A 182 -10.68 -8.43 -6.22
C LEU A 182 -9.84 -7.16 -6.12
N ASP A 183 -9.48 -6.74 -4.90
CA ASP A 183 -8.76 -5.49 -4.62
C ASP A 183 -7.44 -5.34 -5.43
N ARG A 184 -6.74 -6.46 -5.68
CA ARG A 184 -5.49 -6.49 -6.46
C ARG A 184 -5.61 -5.86 -7.85
N PHE A 185 -6.80 -5.86 -8.44
CA PHE A 185 -7.04 -5.32 -9.78
C PHE A 185 -7.10 -3.79 -9.83
N LYS A 186 -7.20 -3.10 -8.69
CA LYS A 186 -7.30 -1.63 -8.63
C LYS A 186 -5.96 -0.92 -8.81
N PHE A 187 -4.82 -1.56 -8.54
CA PHE A 187 -3.51 -0.88 -8.47
C PHE A 187 -3.08 -0.21 -9.79
N LEU A 188 -3.17 -0.93 -10.91
CA LEU A 188 -2.81 -0.39 -12.23
C LEU A 188 -3.78 0.73 -12.67
N PRO A 189 -5.11 0.52 -12.74
CA PRO A 189 -6.03 1.55 -13.19
C PRO A 189 -6.11 2.74 -12.22
N MET A 190 -5.84 2.56 -10.92
CA MET A 190 -5.71 3.67 -9.97
C MET A 190 -4.61 4.65 -10.37
N VAL A 191 -3.43 4.14 -10.76
CA VAL A 191 -2.30 4.99 -11.18
C VAL A 191 -2.60 5.71 -12.50
N GLU A 192 -3.27 5.02 -13.43
CA GLU A 192 -3.77 5.63 -14.67
C GLU A 192 -4.75 6.77 -14.38
N LYS A 193 -5.77 6.50 -13.57
CA LYS A 193 -6.83 7.45 -13.22
C LYS A 193 -6.26 8.67 -12.49
N ALA A 194 -5.32 8.46 -11.56
CA ALA A 194 -4.66 9.54 -10.84
C ALA A 194 -3.94 10.51 -11.79
N TYR A 195 -3.20 9.99 -12.77
CA TYR A 195 -2.52 10.81 -13.77
C TYR A 195 -3.47 11.48 -14.75
N GLU A 196 -4.49 10.76 -15.21
CA GLU A 196 -5.55 11.29 -16.08
C GLU A 196 -6.21 12.53 -15.46
N MET A 197 -6.59 12.44 -14.18
CA MET A 197 -7.26 13.52 -13.47
C MET A 197 -6.32 14.68 -13.12
N ARG A 198 -5.04 14.41 -12.84
CA ARG A 198 -4.09 15.40 -12.30
C ARG A 198 -2.71 15.32 -12.93
N PRO A 199 -2.57 15.45 -14.26
CA PRO A 199 -1.31 15.23 -14.98
C PRO A 199 -0.20 16.22 -14.61
N HIS A 200 -0.57 17.35 -14.01
CA HIS A 200 0.36 18.42 -13.58
C HIS A 200 0.86 18.27 -12.14
N ALA A 201 0.39 17.27 -11.38
CA ALA A 201 0.91 17.03 -10.03
C ALA A 201 2.39 16.63 -10.10
N GLU A 202 3.16 17.12 -9.13
CA GLU A 202 4.57 16.80 -8.96
C GLU A 202 4.75 15.48 -8.20
N TRP A 203 3.82 15.20 -7.27
CA TRP A 203 3.83 14.01 -6.42
C TRP A 203 2.45 13.38 -6.36
N TYR A 204 2.42 12.05 -6.39
CA TYR A 204 1.22 11.22 -6.28
C TYR A 204 1.40 10.31 -5.08
N VAL A 205 0.60 10.56 -4.03
CA VAL A 205 0.64 9.85 -2.76
C VAL A 205 -0.54 8.89 -2.71
N PHE A 206 -0.27 7.59 -2.69
CA PHE A 206 -1.27 6.54 -2.66
C PHE A 206 -1.35 5.94 -1.26
N ILE A 207 -2.57 5.88 -0.72
CA ILE A 207 -2.88 5.34 0.60
C ILE A 207 -4.07 4.38 0.54
N GLU A 208 -4.10 3.43 1.45
CA GLU A 208 -5.24 2.52 1.63
C GLU A 208 -6.07 2.92 2.85
N ALA A 209 -7.32 2.45 2.93
CA ALA A 209 -8.27 2.85 3.98
C ALA A 209 -7.85 2.45 5.41
N ASP A 210 -6.82 1.63 5.57
CA ASP A 210 -6.21 1.23 6.85
C ASP A 210 -4.79 1.80 7.07
N VAL A 211 -4.38 2.78 6.28
CA VAL A 211 -3.07 3.47 6.41
C VAL A 211 -3.25 4.82 7.12
N TYR A 212 -2.29 5.17 7.99
CA TYR A 212 -2.19 6.49 8.62
C TYR A 212 -0.90 7.20 8.21
N TYR A 213 -0.97 8.52 7.94
CA TYR A 213 0.20 9.36 7.68
C TYR A 213 0.35 10.54 8.62
N PHE A 214 1.60 10.83 8.95
CA PHE A 214 2.03 12.12 9.48
C PHE A 214 2.31 13.06 8.31
N TRP A 215 1.29 13.81 7.88
CA TRP A 215 1.36 14.66 6.68
C TRP A 215 2.51 15.68 6.70
N ASP A 216 2.83 16.31 7.84
CA ASP A 216 3.99 17.22 7.96
C ASP A 216 5.29 16.54 7.57
N THR A 217 5.53 15.35 8.12
CA THR A 217 6.73 14.55 7.83
C THR A 217 6.82 14.22 6.34
N LEU A 218 5.73 13.72 5.75
CA LEU A 218 5.72 13.36 4.34
C LEU A 218 5.97 14.59 3.45
N PHE A 219 5.24 15.68 3.68
CA PHE A 219 5.36 16.89 2.85
C PHE A 219 6.76 17.51 2.95
N ARG A 220 7.37 17.50 4.14
CA ARG A 220 8.76 17.95 4.33
C ARG A 220 9.78 17.07 3.64
N ILE A 221 9.53 15.78 3.50
CA ILE A 221 10.42 14.90 2.73
C ILE A 221 10.28 15.24 1.24
N LEU A 222 9.05 15.34 0.72
CA LEU A 222 8.80 15.60 -0.70
C LEU A 222 9.28 16.98 -1.15
N ASP A 223 9.25 17.98 -0.28
CA ASP A 223 9.80 19.32 -0.56
C ASP A 223 11.32 19.34 -0.78
N GLN A 224 12.03 18.32 -0.28
CA GLN A 224 13.49 18.22 -0.38
C GLN A 224 13.96 17.38 -1.57
N LEU A 225 13.02 16.76 -2.28
CA LEU A 225 13.29 15.90 -3.43
C LEU A 225 12.90 16.61 -4.73
N ASP A 226 13.64 16.36 -5.80
CA ASP A 226 13.28 16.84 -7.13
C ASP A 226 12.21 15.93 -7.75
N PRO A 227 10.97 16.41 -7.97
CA PRO A 227 9.90 15.58 -8.51
C PRO A 227 10.11 15.18 -9.99
N SER A 228 11.02 15.84 -10.72
CA SER A 228 11.35 15.46 -12.09
C SER A 228 12.21 14.19 -12.15
N MET A 229 12.84 13.82 -11.03
CA MET A 229 13.61 12.61 -10.85
C MET A 229 12.72 11.38 -10.68
N MET A 230 13.28 10.19 -10.89
CA MET A 230 12.53 8.93 -10.91
C MET A 230 12.34 8.34 -9.50
N HIS A 231 11.62 9.03 -8.63
CA HIS A 231 11.33 8.55 -7.28
C HIS A 231 10.09 7.63 -7.24
N TYR A 232 10.32 6.39 -6.81
CA TYR A 232 9.30 5.43 -6.38
C TYR A 232 9.56 5.06 -4.92
N ILE A 233 8.82 5.66 -3.98
CA ILE A 233 9.12 5.61 -2.54
C ILE A 233 8.06 4.76 -1.82
N GLY A 234 8.48 3.94 -0.87
CA GLY A 234 7.56 3.20 -0.01
C GLY A 234 8.25 2.27 0.98
N SER A 235 7.52 1.30 1.51
CA SER A 235 8.07 0.21 2.32
C SER A 235 8.45 -0.99 1.43
N PRO A 236 9.73 -1.31 1.23
CA PRO A 236 10.13 -2.35 0.29
C PRO A 236 9.82 -3.75 0.82
N VAL A 237 9.12 -4.57 0.02
CA VAL A 237 8.89 -5.99 0.28
C VAL A 237 9.53 -6.84 -0.84
N PRO A 238 10.15 -7.99 -0.52
CA PRO A 238 10.66 -8.91 -1.53
C PRO A 238 9.55 -9.44 -2.43
N GLY A 239 9.74 -9.31 -3.74
CA GLY A 239 8.92 -9.94 -4.77
C GLY A 239 9.65 -11.08 -5.47
N ALA A 240 9.01 -11.62 -6.49
CA ALA A 240 9.54 -12.73 -7.29
C ALA A 240 10.86 -12.36 -7.99
N HIS A 241 11.75 -13.34 -8.18
CA HIS A 241 13.03 -13.17 -8.89
C HIS A 241 13.97 -12.08 -8.31
N GLY A 242 13.96 -11.88 -6.99
CA GLY A 242 14.83 -10.89 -6.33
C GLY A 242 14.44 -9.43 -6.62
N ARG A 243 13.20 -9.21 -7.06
CA ARG A 243 12.60 -7.87 -7.21
C ARG A 243 12.12 -7.38 -5.85
N SER A 244 11.85 -6.08 -5.76
CA SER A 244 11.18 -5.48 -4.61
C SER A 244 10.14 -4.48 -5.09
N PHE A 245 9.07 -4.34 -4.33
CA PHE A 245 7.98 -3.41 -4.59
C PHE A 245 7.61 -2.69 -3.29
N ALA A 246 6.94 -1.55 -3.39
CA ALA A 246 6.38 -0.87 -2.23
C ALA A 246 5.12 -1.61 -1.77
N TYR A 247 5.07 -1.99 -0.49
CA TYR A 247 3.89 -2.59 0.12
C TYR A 247 2.71 -1.61 0.13
N GLY A 248 1.60 -2.00 -0.51
CA GLY A 248 0.41 -1.14 -0.62
C GLY A 248 -0.14 -0.71 0.74
N GLY A 249 -0.17 -1.64 1.70
CA GLY A 249 -0.62 -1.38 3.09
C GLY A 249 0.31 -0.51 3.94
N ALA A 250 1.38 0.06 3.37
CA ALA A 250 2.17 1.14 3.98
C ALA A 250 2.04 2.46 3.20
N GLY A 251 1.23 2.46 2.14
CA GLY A 251 1.17 3.46 1.09
C GLY A 251 2.49 3.59 0.32
N PHE A 252 2.45 4.41 -0.73
CA PHE A 252 3.62 4.67 -1.58
C PHE A 252 3.50 6.01 -2.30
N VAL A 253 4.62 6.50 -2.81
CA VAL A 253 4.67 7.78 -3.53
C VAL A 253 5.37 7.60 -4.88
N LEU A 254 4.77 8.20 -5.90
CA LEU A 254 5.34 8.32 -7.24
C LEU A 254 5.57 9.80 -7.55
N SER A 255 6.77 10.10 -8.05
CA SER A 255 7.12 11.40 -8.62
C SER A 255 6.53 11.60 -10.02
N THR A 256 6.39 12.85 -10.46
CA THR A 256 5.98 13.17 -11.83
C THR A 256 6.95 12.59 -12.87
N GLY A 257 8.24 12.47 -12.56
CA GLY A 257 9.22 11.77 -13.39
C GLY A 257 8.80 10.32 -13.67
N VAL A 258 8.49 9.55 -12.61
CA VAL A 258 7.99 8.17 -12.76
C VAL A 258 6.66 8.13 -13.51
N MET A 259 5.70 8.98 -13.14
CA MET A 259 4.36 8.97 -13.73
C MET A 259 4.38 9.27 -15.23
N LYS A 260 5.14 10.28 -15.67
CA LYS A 260 5.28 10.61 -17.09
C LYS A 260 5.86 9.46 -17.90
N ARG A 261 6.83 8.73 -17.36
CA ARG A 261 7.42 7.57 -18.04
C ARG A 261 6.48 6.35 -18.04
N LEU A 262 5.72 6.18 -16.96
CA LEU A 262 4.87 5.01 -16.73
C LEU A 262 3.57 5.09 -17.54
N VAL A 263 2.90 6.24 -17.52
CA VAL A 263 1.56 6.47 -18.10
C VAL A 263 1.44 7.73 -18.96
N GLY A 264 2.46 8.57 -19.03
CA GLY A 264 2.38 9.85 -19.76
C GLY A 264 2.52 9.77 -21.28
N ASP A 265 2.94 8.62 -21.82
CA ASP A 265 3.01 8.38 -23.26
C ASP A 265 1.66 7.88 -23.79
N SER A 266 0.89 8.77 -24.41
CA SER A 266 -0.43 8.46 -24.97
C SER A 266 -0.40 7.49 -26.16
N SER A 267 0.79 7.20 -26.71
CA SER A 267 0.96 6.22 -27.77
C SER A 267 1.16 4.78 -27.26
N ASP A 268 1.49 4.61 -25.98
CA ASP A 268 1.58 3.30 -25.34
C ASP A 268 0.20 2.83 -24.85
N SER A 269 0.03 1.53 -24.67
CA SER A 269 -1.20 1.01 -24.08
C SER A 269 -1.27 1.33 -22.58
N ARG A 270 -2.51 1.45 -22.09
CA ARG A 270 -2.84 1.49 -20.65
C ARG A 270 -2.08 0.38 -19.91
N LEU A 271 -1.56 0.66 -18.72
CA LEU A 271 -0.92 -0.33 -17.84
C LEU A 271 -1.83 -1.54 -17.60
N SER A 272 -3.11 -1.29 -17.34
CA SER A 272 -4.14 -2.31 -17.15
C SER A 272 -4.25 -3.24 -18.36
N VAL A 273 -4.09 -2.73 -19.59
CA VAL A 273 -4.06 -3.57 -20.79
C VAL A 273 -2.72 -4.30 -20.92
N LYS A 274 -1.60 -3.58 -20.78
CA LYS A 274 -0.25 -4.11 -21.02
C LYS A 274 0.15 -5.21 -20.04
N TYR A 275 -0.24 -5.07 -18.77
CA TYR A 275 0.13 -5.96 -17.68
C TYR A 275 -1.04 -6.81 -17.16
N MET A 276 -2.13 -6.92 -17.94
CA MET A 276 -3.31 -7.72 -17.60
C MET A 276 -2.93 -9.14 -17.17
N ASP A 277 -2.05 -9.78 -17.94
CA ASP A 277 -1.59 -11.14 -17.67
C ASP A 277 -0.92 -11.30 -16.31
N TRP A 278 -0.19 -10.28 -15.85
CA TRP A 278 0.47 -10.28 -14.54
C TRP A 278 -0.56 -10.04 -13.45
N ALA A 279 -1.48 -9.08 -13.65
CA ALA A 279 -2.57 -8.80 -12.73
C ALA A 279 -3.47 -10.03 -12.48
N LYS A 280 -3.77 -10.83 -13.52
CA LYS A 280 -4.58 -12.05 -13.40
C LYS A 280 -3.86 -13.17 -12.65
N LYS A 281 -2.53 -13.29 -12.79
CA LYS A 281 -1.74 -14.43 -12.28
C LYS A 281 -1.13 -14.20 -10.90
N ASP A 282 -0.76 -12.97 -10.57
CA ASP A 282 -0.11 -12.65 -9.30
C ASP A 282 -1.13 -12.44 -8.17
N CYS A 283 -0.80 -12.83 -6.94
CA CYS A 283 -1.70 -12.64 -5.80
C CYS A 283 -1.96 -11.16 -5.49
N CYS A 284 -1.01 -10.30 -5.86
CA CYS A 284 -0.76 -9.08 -5.12
C CYS A 284 -0.61 -7.91 -6.10
N GLY A 285 -1.55 -6.97 -6.05
CA GLY A 285 -1.65 -5.88 -7.02
C GLY A 285 -0.53 -4.85 -6.90
N ASP A 286 -0.06 -4.60 -5.68
CA ASP A 286 1.10 -3.77 -5.37
C ASP A 286 2.41 -4.35 -5.95
N ALA A 287 2.57 -5.68 -5.90
CA ALA A 287 3.66 -6.38 -6.55
C ALA A 287 3.62 -6.20 -8.08
N VAL A 288 2.45 -6.37 -8.70
CA VAL A 288 2.26 -6.18 -10.14
C VAL A 288 2.57 -4.74 -10.54
N LEU A 289 2.10 -3.75 -9.78
CA LEU A 289 2.44 -2.35 -10.01
C LEU A 289 3.95 -2.10 -9.90
N GLY A 290 4.61 -2.63 -8.86
CA GLY A 290 6.06 -2.53 -8.72
C GLY A 290 6.82 -3.15 -9.89
N TYR A 291 6.35 -4.28 -10.42
CA TYR A 291 6.93 -4.90 -11.61
C TYR A 291 6.71 -4.07 -12.87
N ALA A 292 5.52 -3.48 -13.04
CA ALA A 292 5.21 -2.59 -14.15
C ALA A 292 6.06 -1.31 -14.12
N ILE A 293 6.27 -0.73 -12.94
CA ILE A 293 7.17 0.40 -12.73
C ILE A 293 8.58 0.01 -13.15
N LEU A 294 9.11 -1.10 -12.64
CA LEU A 294 10.45 -1.56 -12.98
C LEU A 294 10.61 -1.82 -14.49
N ASP A 295 9.63 -2.45 -15.13
CA ASP A 295 9.65 -2.77 -16.57
C ASP A 295 9.67 -1.50 -17.44
N LYS A 296 8.76 -0.54 -17.19
CA LYS A 296 8.66 0.67 -18.01
C LYS A 296 9.75 1.69 -17.74
N THR A 297 10.22 1.76 -16.51
CA THR A 297 11.04 2.89 -16.04
C THR A 297 12.47 2.50 -15.66
N GLY A 298 12.71 1.22 -15.36
CA GLY A 298 13.96 0.73 -14.79
C GLY A 298 14.14 1.06 -13.30
N VAL A 299 13.20 1.78 -12.68
CA VAL A 299 13.31 2.20 -11.28
C VAL A 299 12.89 1.12 -10.30
N LYS A 300 13.61 1.07 -9.17
CA LYS A 300 13.35 0.19 -8.04
C LYS A 300 12.78 1.02 -6.90
N VAL A 301 12.00 0.37 -6.04
CA VAL A 301 11.49 1.02 -4.82
C VAL A 301 12.63 1.55 -3.94
N GLU A 302 12.50 2.82 -3.55
CA GLU A 302 13.31 3.51 -2.56
C GLU A 302 12.65 3.31 -1.19
N GLY A 303 13.33 2.59 -0.31
CA GLY A 303 12.83 2.31 1.03
C GLY A 303 13.01 3.52 1.95
N LEU A 304 11.90 3.98 2.55
CA LEU A 304 11.92 5.12 3.48
C LEU A 304 11.32 4.76 4.84
N TYR A 305 12.06 3.95 5.59
CA TYR A 305 11.76 3.65 6.99
C TYR A 305 12.24 4.80 7.90
N PRO A 306 11.49 5.21 8.94
CA PRO A 306 10.20 4.65 9.41
C PRO A 306 8.96 5.36 8.84
N THR A 307 9.09 6.29 7.90
CA THR A 307 7.93 7.02 7.34
C THR A 307 6.95 6.09 6.63
N PHE A 308 7.45 5.08 5.94
CA PHE A 308 6.68 4.00 5.35
C PHE A 308 7.05 2.70 6.06
N ALA A 309 6.09 2.15 6.80
CA ALA A 309 6.24 0.90 7.54
C ALA A 309 4.93 0.11 7.48
N GLY A 310 5.03 -1.21 7.31
CA GLY A 310 3.89 -2.12 7.31
C GLY A 310 3.72 -2.85 8.64
N ASP A 311 4.44 -2.43 9.68
CA ASP A 311 4.38 -3.06 11.00
C ASP A 311 3.03 -2.77 11.65
N ASP A 312 2.37 -3.81 12.17
CA ASP A 312 1.18 -3.62 13.02
C ASP A 312 1.58 -2.85 14.27
N LEU A 313 0.85 -1.79 14.61
CA LEU A 313 1.05 -1.00 15.84
C LEU A 313 1.07 -1.90 17.09
N ALA A 314 0.26 -2.96 17.13
CA ALA A 314 0.24 -3.90 18.24
C ALA A 314 1.50 -4.79 18.31
N SER A 315 2.20 -4.95 17.18
CA SER A 315 3.42 -5.73 17.06
C SER A 315 4.69 -4.95 17.40
N LEU A 316 4.59 -3.61 17.50
CA LEU A 316 5.64 -2.73 18.02
C LEU A 316 5.82 -2.97 19.53
N LYS A 317 6.44 -4.09 19.89
CA LYS A 317 6.90 -4.32 21.25
C LYS A 317 7.95 -3.27 21.58
N ASN A 318 7.84 -2.68 22.77
CA ASN A 318 8.90 -1.87 23.37
C ASN A 318 10.25 -2.51 23.06
N VAL A 319 11.11 -1.79 22.34
CA VAL A 319 12.49 -2.20 22.12
C VAL A 319 13.07 -2.50 23.51
N PRO A 320 13.48 -3.73 23.82
CA PRO A 320 14.11 -4.01 25.10
C PRO A 320 15.42 -3.22 25.14
N GLY A 321 15.47 -2.13 25.92
CA GLY A 321 16.67 -1.29 25.99
C GLY A 321 16.50 0.12 26.57
N THR A 322 15.28 0.63 26.76
CA THR A 322 15.09 1.94 27.42
C THR A 322 14.45 1.77 28.80
N ASP A 323 15.15 1.09 29.70
CA ASP A 323 14.98 1.31 31.13
C ASP A 323 16.11 2.23 31.60
N ASN A 324 15.70 3.37 32.15
CA ASN A 324 16.45 4.36 32.94
C ASN A 324 17.92 4.05 33.23
N GLY A 325 18.83 4.80 32.60
CA GLY A 325 20.22 4.87 33.05
C GLY A 325 21.12 5.64 32.10
N THR A 326 21.32 6.93 32.38
CA THR A 326 22.46 7.78 31.96
C THR A 326 22.86 7.76 30.48
N VAL A 327 22.67 8.90 29.82
CA VAL A 327 23.37 9.30 28.59
C VAL A 327 24.88 9.18 28.82
N GLY A 328 25.50 8.18 28.20
CA GLY A 328 26.94 8.05 28.09
C GLY A 328 27.36 8.15 26.64
N MET A 329 27.92 9.30 26.24
CA MET A 329 28.78 9.40 25.06
C MET A 329 29.90 8.36 25.19
N GLY A 330 30.13 7.57 24.14
CA GLY A 330 31.25 6.64 24.09
C GLY A 330 31.57 6.28 22.65
N ALA A 331 32.62 6.91 22.12
CA ALA A 331 33.24 6.60 20.84
C ALA A 331 33.88 5.20 20.86
N ASN A 332 33.67 4.43 19.79
CA ASN A 332 34.69 3.84 18.92
C ASN A 332 34.05 3.04 17.79
#